data_AF-A0A938ZKI5-F1
#
_entry.id   AF-A0A938ZKI5-F1
#
_cell.length_a   1.000
_cell.length_b   1.000
_cell.length_c   1.000
_cell.angle_alpha   90.00
_cell.angle_beta   90.00
_cell.angle_gamma   90.00
#
_symmetry.space_group_name_H-M   'P 1'
#
loop_
_entity.id
_entity.type
_entity.pdbx_description
1 polymer ?
#
loop_
_entity_poly.entity_id
_entity_poly.type
_entity_poly.pdbx_seq_one_letter_code
_entity_poly.pdbx_strand_id
1 'polypeptide(L)' 'MSEAFPDSSQLQQWHQGIEMANRNNIFCHCRSYSYEWVDSVIDAVCSKCGSKDVEYISCWQFPDD' A
#
# COMPACT_ATOMS: atom_id res chain seq x y z
N MET A 1 21.47 9.27 24.69
CA MET A 1 21.29 7.81 24.60
C MET A 1 21.78 7.40 23.23
N SER A 2 22.78 6.54 23.12
CA SER A 2 23.34 6.11 21.84
C SER A 2 22.50 4.94 21.35
N GLU A 3 21.61 5.16 20.37
CA GLU A 3 20.89 4.07 19.75
C GLU A 3 21.89 3.24 18.94
N ALA A 4 22.07 1.98 19.32
CA ALA A 4 22.89 1.05 18.56
C ALA A 4 22.26 0.89 17.17
N PHE A 5 23.07 0.96 16.12
CA PHE A 5 22.59 0.66 14.77
C PHE A 5 22.04 -0.77 14.72
N PRO A 6 20.89 -1.00 14.07
CA PRO A 6 20.32 -2.33 13.92
C PRO A 6 21.32 -3.27 13.24
N ASP A 7 21.39 -4.52 13.69
CA ASP A 7 22.19 -5.53 13.01
C ASP A 7 21.58 -5.90 11.65
N SER A 8 22.34 -6.62 10.81
CA SER A 8 21.93 -6.95 9.44
C SER A 8 20.64 -7.77 9.36
N SER A 9 20.35 -8.61 10.36
CA SER A 9 19.13 -9.42 10.40
C SER A 9 17.90 -8.56 10.69
N GLN A 10 18.03 -7.60 11.61
CA GLN A 10 16.98 -6.65 11.93
C GLN A 10 16.67 -5.73 10.74
N LEU A 11 17.71 -5.26 10.03
CA LEU A 11 17.55 -4.51 8.79
C LEU A 11 16.79 -5.30 7.72
N GLN A 12 17.12 -6.58 7.55
CA GLN A 12 16.43 -7.44 6.59
C GLN A 12 14.96 -7.65 6.94
N GLN A 13 14.63 -7.85 8.21
CA GLN A 13 13.25 -7.95 8.68
C GLN A 13 12.45 -6.68 8.39
N TRP A 14 13.06 -5.50 8.61
CA TRP A 14 12.42 -4.23 8.29
C TRP A 14 12.16 -4.06 6.79
N HIS A 15 13.13 -4.40 5.94
CA HIS A 15 12.93 -4.36 4.49
C HIS A 15 11.79 -5.27 4.03
N GLN A 16 11.69 -6.49 4.59
CA GLN A 16 10.58 -7.40 4.31
C GLN A 16 9.24 -6.82 4.75
N GLY A 17 9.17 -6.22 5.94
CA GLY A 17 7.96 -5.55 6.43
C GLY A 17 7.52 -4.41 5.51
N ILE A 18 8.45 -3.57 5.06
CA ILE A 18 8.17 -2.47 4.12
C ILE A 18 7.69 -3.01 2.78
N GLU A 19 8.32 -4.06 2.24
CA GLU A 19 7.90 -4.67 0.99
C GLU A 19 6.48 -5.22 1.08
N MET A 20 6.15 -5.91 2.18
CA MET A 20 4.80 -6.42 2.42
C MET A 20 3.78 -5.29 2.56
N ALA A 21 4.11 -4.22 3.30
CA ALA A 21 3.24 -3.06 3.45
C ALA A 21 2.96 -2.38 2.10
N ASN A 22 3.99 -2.17 1.28
CA ASN A 22 3.85 -1.56 -0.04
C ASN A 22 2.95 -2.39 -0.97
N ARG A 23 3.01 -3.72 -0.91
CA ARG A 23 2.15 -4.61 -1.71
C ARG A 23 0.69 -4.56 -1.28
N ASN A 24 0.42 -4.31 0.00
CA ASN A 24 -0.93 -4.36 0.56
C ASN A 24 -1.63 -3.00 0.61
N ASN A 25 -0.90 -1.91 0.39
CA ASN A 25 -1.41 -0.55 0.51
C ASN A 25 -1.32 0.18 -0.83
N ILE A 26 -2.11 -0.26 -1.81
CA ILE A 26 -2.29 0.44 -3.06
C ILE A 26 -3.61 1.20 -2.97
N PHE A 27 -3.54 2.52 -2.90
CA PHE A 27 -4.72 3.37 -3.02
C PHE A 27 -5.18 3.39 -4.47
N CYS A 28 -6.46 3.05 -4.65
CA CYS A 28 -7.13 2.98 -5.93
C CYS A 28 -8.20 4.06 -5.99
N HIS A 29 -8.16 4.87 -7.06
CA HIS A 29 -9.17 5.87 -7.36
C HIS A 29 -9.76 5.61 -8.74
N CYS A 30 -11.05 5.28 -8.81
CA CYS A 30 -11.74 5.13 -10.09
C CYS A 30 -12.07 6.50 -10.68
N ARG A 31 -11.45 6.83 -11.82
CA ARG A 31 -11.65 8.13 -12.48
C ARG A 31 -13.06 8.31 -13.05
N SER A 32 -13.76 7.21 -13.33
CA SER A 32 -15.11 7.25 -13.91
C SER A 32 -16.23 7.50 -12.89
N TYR A 33 -16.06 7.06 -11.64
CA TYR A 33 -17.10 7.09 -10.60
C TYR A 33 -16.65 7.77 -9.30
N SER A 34 -15.40 8.24 -9.26
CA SER A 34 -14.74 8.83 -8.08
C SER A 34 -14.85 7.97 -6.82
N TYR A 35 -14.86 6.65 -7.01
CA TYR A 35 -14.86 5.69 -5.91
C TYR A 35 -13.42 5.37 -5.51
N GLU A 36 -13.16 5.31 -4.21
CA GLU A 36 -11.83 5.19 -3.63
C GLU A 36 -11.77 3.98 -2.70
N TRP A 37 -10.67 3.23 -2.78
CA TRP A 37 -10.44 2.07 -1.91
C TRP A 37 -8.95 1.77 -1.80
N VAL A 38 -8.59 0.84 -0.91
CA VAL A 38 -7.24 0.28 -0.79
C VAL A 38 -7.29 -1.18 -1.24
N ASP A 39 -6.30 -1.58 -2.03
CA ASP A 39 -6.18 -2.92 -2.58
C ASP A 39 -4.73 -3.41 -2.50
N SER A 40 -4.51 -4.69 -2.79
CA SER A 40 -3.19 -5.31 -2.90
C SER A 40 -2.79 -5.69 -4.34
N VAL A 41 -3.61 -5.29 -5.33
CA VAL A 41 -3.46 -5.68 -6.74
C VAL A 41 -3.41 -4.45 -7.66
N ILE A 42 -2.45 -4.43 -8.59
CA ILE A 42 -2.18 -3.30 -9.53
C ILE A 42 -3.11 -3.28 -10.76
N ASP A 43 -4.08 -4.19 -10.86
CA ASP A 43 -5.06 -4.28 -11.96
C ASP A 43 -6.51 -4.36 -11.45
N ALA A 44 -6.79 -3.64 -10.36
CA ALA A 44 -8.10 -3.64 -9.73
C ALA A 44 -9.17 -3.08 -10.68
N VAL A 45 -10.31 -3.77 -10.75
CA VAL A 45 -11.49 -3.28 -11.46
C VAL A 45 -12.42 -2.62 -10.46
N CYS A 46 -12.90 -1.41 -10.78
CA CYS A 46 -13.81 -0.70 -9.90
C CYS A 46 -15.09 -1.53 -9.67
N SER A 47 -15.33 -1.93 -8.42
CA SER A 47 -16.50 -2.77 -8.06
C SER A 47 -17.84 -2.05 -8.20
N LYS A 48 -17.85 -0.72 -8.31
CA LYS A 48 -19.07 0.10 -8.45
C LYS A 48 -19.53 0.25 -9.90
N CYS A 49 -18.61 0.31 -10.86
CA CYS A 49 -18.94 0.61 -12.26
C CYS A 49 -18.30 -0.36 -13.29
N GLY A 50 -17.43 -1.28 -12.86
CA GLY A 50 -16.72 -2.20 -13.74
C GLY A 50 -15.60 -1.55 -14.56
N SER A 51 -15.30 -0.27 -14.34
CA SER A 51 -14.24 0.44 -15.06
C SER A 51 -12.84 -0.06 -14.67
N LYS A 52 -11.96 -0.14 -15.67
CA LYS A 52 -10.51 -0.38 -15.51
C LYS A 52 -9.72 0.92 -15.48
N ASP A 53 -10.38 2.06 -15.66
CA ASP A 53 -9.78 3.40 -15.56
C ASP A 53 -9.63 3.77 -14.08
N VAL A 54 -8.61 3.18 -13.46
CA VAL A 54 -8.27 3.30 -12.05
C VAL A 54 -6.87 3.88 -11.93
N GLU A 55 -6.73 4.93 -11.14
CA GLU A 55 -5.44 5.47 -10.72
C GLU A 55 -4.93 4.72 -9.49
N TYR A 56 -3.65 4.38 -9.51
CA TYR A 56 -2.98 3.61 -8.46
C TYR A 56 -1.87 4.43 -7.83
N ILE A 57 -1.91 4.57 -6.51
CA ILE A 57 -0.92 5.31 -5.74
C ILE A 57 -0.51 4.45 -4.56
N SER A 58 0.79 4.20 -4.38
CA SER A 58 1.28 3.56 -3.15
C SER A 58 0.92 4.46 -1.95
N CYS A 59 0.19 3.90 -0.98
CA CYS A 59 -0.19 4.60 0.23
C CYS A 59 0.35 3.87 1.46
N TRP A 60 0.50 4.58 2.57
CA TRP A 60 0.85 3.97 3.85
C TRP A 60 -0.28 4.30 4.81
N GLN A 61 -1.02 3.27 5.21
CA GLN A 61 -2.10 3.39 6.18
C GLN A 61 -1.53 3.00 7.55
N PHE A 62 -1.59 3.92 8.49
CA PHE A 62 -1.28 3.64 9.88
C PHE A 62 -2.62 3.49 10.61
N PRO A 63 -2.80 2.44 11.44
CA PRO A 63 -3.96 2.40 12.31
C PRO A 63 -3.93 3.62 13.22
N ASP A 64 -5.09 4.23 13.43
CA ASP A 64 -5.24 5.41 14.28
C ASP A 64 -5.14 5.08 15.79
N ASP A 65 -5.14 3.79 16.17
CA ASP A 65 -4.96 3.25 17.53
C ASP A 65 -4.08 1.97 17.55
#